data_AF-A0A7G8J1Y9-F1
#
_entry.id   AF-A0A7G8J1Y9-F1
#
_cell.length_a   1.000
_cell.length_b   1.000
_cell.length_c   1.000
_cell.angle_alpha   90.00
_cell.angle_beta   90.00
_cell.angle_gamma   90.00
#
_symmetry.space_group_name_H-M   'P 1'
#
loop_
_entity.id
_entity.type
_entity.pdbx_description
1 polymer ?
#
loop_
_entity_poly.entity_id
_entity_poly.type
_entity_poly.pdbx_seq_one_letter_code
_entity_poly.pdbx_strand_id
1 'polypeptide(L)' 'MSLREDQHAFAKALVVAGRFPSVSAVLQQGLDLLQQQDADAQADRAALQVLLEQRANGSFISGDQLRARLAAQPR' A
#
# COMPACT_ATOMS: atom_id res chain seq x y z
N MET A 1 -17.22 27.16 2.59
CA MET A 1 -16.11 26.93 1.64
C MET A 1 -16.36 25.64 0.89
N SER A 2 -15.91 25.54 -0.36
CA SER A 2 -16.03 24.34 -1.20
C SER A 2 -14.72 23.58 -1.15
N LEU A 3 -14.76 22.24 -1.19
CA LEU A 3 -13.57 21.38 -1.20
C LEU A 3 -12.55 21.81 -2.26
N ARG A 4 -13.01 22.26 -3.43
CA ARG A 4 -12.12 22.78 -4.50
C ARG A 4 -11.35 24.03 -4.08
N GLU A 5 -11.97 24.91 -3.29
CA GLU A 5 -11.33 26.12 -2.79
C GLU A 5 -10.27 25.77 -1.73
N ASP A 6 -10.57 24.81 -0.86
CA ASP A 6 -9.66 24.36 0.21
C ASP A 6 -8.42 23.67 -0.38
N GLN A 7 -8.60 22.82 -1.40
CA GLN A 7 -7.49 22.15 -2.11
C GLN A 7 -6.59 23.15 -2.85
N HIS A 8 -7.17 24.20 -3.43
CA HIS A 8 -6.40 25.26 -4.11
C HIS A 8 -5.62 26.11 -3.11
N ALA A 9 -6.24 26.47 -1.98
CA ALA A 9 -5.59 27.21 -0.91
C ALA A 9 -4.41 26.42 -0.32
N PHE A 10 -4.58 25.12 -0.11
CA PHE A 10 -3.52 24.23 0.34
C PHE A 10 -2.35 24.16 -0.65
N ALA A 11 -2.63 23.95 -1.94
CA ALA A 11 -1.59 23.90 -2.97
C ALA A 11 -0.81 25.22 -3.06
N LYS A 12 -1.50 26.36 -2.97
CA LYS A 12 -0.85 27.68 -2.89
C LYS A 12 0.06 27.80 -1.67
N ALA A 13 -0.39 27.37 -0.49
CA ALA A 13 0.41 27.42 0.73
C ALA A 13 1.71 26.63 0.60
N LEU A 14 1.67 25.46 -0.06
CA LEU A 14 2.86 24.65 -0.33
C LEU A 14 3.87 25.34 -1.26
N VAL A 15 3.38 26.08 -2.26
CA VAL A 15 4.23 26.88 -3.17
C VAL A 15 4.83 28.08 -2.44
N VAL A 16 4.03 28.81 -1.66
CA VAL A 16 4.51 29.95 -0.86
C VAL A 16 5.58 29.51 0.15
N ALA A 17 5.45 28.31 0.71
CA ALA A 17 6.45 27.71 1.59
C ALA A 17 7.71 27.22 0.86
N GLY A 18 7.80 27.37 -0.46
CA GLY A 18 8.94 26.93 -1.28
C GLY A 18 9.07 25.41 -1.43
N ARG A 19 8.06 24.62 -1.02
CA ARG A 19 8.10 23.16 -1.10
C ARG A 19 7.86 22.65 -2.52
N PHE A 20 7.13 23.42 -3.32
CA PHE A 20 6.86 23.12 -4.72
C PHE A 20 7.03 24.37 -5.58
N PRO A 21 7.49 24.23 -6.84
CA PRO A 21 7.71 25.36 -7.73
C PRO A 21 6.41 25.97 -8.28
N SER A 22 5.30 25.22 -8.26
CA SER A 22 4.00 25.70 -8.74
C SER A 22 2.84 24.83 -8.23
N VAL A 23 1.61 25.33 -8.35
CA VAL A 23 0.39 24.57 -8.03
C VAL A 23 0.27 23.35 -8.95
N SER A 24 0.62 23.48 -10.23
CA SER A 24 0.62 22.34 -11.16
C SER A 24 1.58 21.25 -10.74
N ALA A 25 2.75 21.60 -10.18
CA ALA A 25 3.69 20.61 -9.65
C ALA A 25 3.13 19.85 -8.43
N VAL A 26 2.35 20.52 -7.57
CA VAL A 26 1.64 19.86 -6.46
C VAL A 26 0.62 18.85 -6.99
N LEU A 27 -0.17 19.24 -8.00
CA LEU A 27 -1.17 18.37 -8.60
C LEU A 27 -0.55 17.17 -9.30
N GLN A 28 0.53 17.38 -10.06
CA GLN A 28 1.25 16.29 -10.72
C GLN A 28 1.77 15.29 -9.69
N GLN A 29 2.45 15.76 -8.64
CA GLN A 29 2.91 14.89 -7.55
C GLN A 29 1.75 14.14 -6.90
N GLY A 30 0.59 14.78 -6.70
CA GLY A 30 -0.60 14.13 -6.16
C GLY A 30 -1.13 13.01 -7.07
N LEU A 31 -1.14 13.22 -8.38
CA LEU A 31 -1.53 12.21 -9.37
C LEU A 31 -0.53 11.06 -9.42
N ASP A 32 0.76 11.35 -9.34
CA ASP A 32 1.81 10.32 -9.33
C ASP A 32 1.72 9.46 -8.07
N LEU A 33 1.48 10.08 -6.90
CA LEU A 33 1.23 9.35 -5.65
C LEU A 33 -0.02 8.48 -5.73
N LEU A 34 -1.10 8.94 -6.38
CA LEU A 34 -2.31 8.15 -6.53
C LEU A 34 -2.10 6.95 -7.45
N GLN A 35 -1.39 7.14 -8.57
CA GLN A 35 -1.01 6.06 -9.48
C GLN A 35 -0.14 5.01 -8.78
N GLN A 36 0.85 5.46 -7.99
CA GLN A 36 1.71 4.55 -7.23
C GLN A 36 0.90 3.74 -6.22
N GLN A 37 0.02 4.38 -5.45
CA GLN A 37 -0.85 3.70 -4.48
C GLN A 37 -1.73 2.64 -5.14
N ASP A 38 -2.30 2.93 -6.32
CA ASP A 38 -3.11 1.96 -7.06
C ASP A 38 -2.27 0.78 -7.57
N ALA A 39 -1.08 1.05 -8.12
CA ALA A 39 -0.16 0.01 -8.58
C ALA A 39 0.29 -0.90 -7.43
N ASP A 40 0.64 -0.32 -6.27
CA ASP A 40 1.04 -1.08 -5.07
C ASP A 40 -0.11 -1.95 -4.56
N ALA A 41 -1.32 -1.38 -4.46
CA ALA A 41 -2.50 -2.13 -4.03
C ALA A 41 -2.84 -3.29 -4.97
N GLN A 42 -2.67 -3.11 -6.28
CA GLN A 42 -2.85 -4.18 -7.26
C GLN A 42 -1.77 -5.28 -7.13
N ALA A 43 -0.51 -4.89 -6.95
CA ALA A 43 0.59 -5.82 -6.76
C ALA A 43 0.42 -6.66 -5.48
N ASP A 44 0.09 -6.01 -4.37
CA ASP A 44 -0.17 -6.67 -3.08
C ASP A 44 -1.34 -7.66 -3.18
N ARG A 45 -2.43 -7.25 -3.85
CA ARG A 45 -3.59 -8.11 -4.05
C ARG A 45 -3.25 -9.34 -4.90
N ALA A 46 -2.46 -9.15 -5.97
CA ALA A 46 -2.02 -10.25 -6.82
C ALA A 46 -1.10 -11.23 -6.05
N ALA A 47 -0.15 -10.69 -5.26
CA ALA A 47 0.73 -11.50 -4.43
C ALA A 47 -0.05 -12.29 -3.38
N LEU A 48 -1.02 -11.66 -2.71
CA LEU A 48 -1.88 -12.33 -1.74
C LEU A 48 -2.72 -13.44 -2.39
N GLN A 49 -3.26 -13.20 -3.59
CA GLN A 49 -4.01 -14.23 -4.31
C GLN A 49 -3.15 -15.46 -4.59
N VAL A 50 -1.92 -15.27 -5.07
CA VAL A 50 -0.96 -16.36 -5.30
C VAL A 50 -0.66 -17.12 -4.01
N LEU A 51 -0.43 -16.42 -2.90
CA LEU A 51 -0.19 -17.06 -1.60
C LEU A 51 -1.39 -17.87 -1.11
N LEU A 52 -2.61 -17.36 -1.29
CA LEU A 52 -3.83 -18.06 -0.89
C LEU A 52 -4.07 -19.29 -1.75
N GLU A 53 -3.84 -19.22 -3.06
CA GLU A 53 -3.93 -20.36 -3.97
C GLU A 53 -2.91 -21.44 -3.61
N GLN A 54 -1.65 -21.06 -3.36
CA GLN A 54 -0.61 -21.99 -2.90
C GLN A 54 -0.99 -22.62 -1.56
N ARG A 55 -1.52 -21.83 -0.62
CA ARG A 55 -1.92 -22.33 0.70
C ARG A 55 -3.10 -23.29 0.61
N ALA A 56 -4.09 -22.98 -0.21
CA ALA A 56 -5.30 -23.77 -0.41
C ALA A 56 -5.00 -25.13 -1.07
N ASN A 57 -4.05 -25.16 -2.01
CA ASN A 57 -3.62 -26.39 -2.68
C ASN A 57 -2.55 -27.18 -1.90
N GLY A 58 -1.95 -26.57 -0.88
CA GLY A 58 -0.97 -27.22 -0.01
C GLY A 58 -1.61 -28.14 1.03
N SER A 59 -0.84 -29.12 1.52
CA SER A 59 -1.33 -30.01 2.59
C SER A 59 -1.61 -29.23 3.88
N PHE A 60 -2.70 -29.60 4.54
CA PHE A 60 -3.00 -29.15 5.90
C PHE A 60 -2.42 -30.15 6.90
N ILE A 61 -1.91 -29.64 8.01
CA ILE A 61 -1.49 -30.44 9.17
C ILE A 61 -2.40 -30.10 10.35
N SER A 62 -2.59 -31.06 11.25
CA SER A 62 -3.34 -30.82 12.48
C SER A 62 -2.56 -29.94 13.45
N GLY A 63 -3.25 -29.38 14.44
CA GLY A 63 -2.62 -28.61 15.50
C GLY A 63 -1.58 -29.42 16.29
N ASP A 64 -1.81 -30.72 16.50
CA ASP A 64 -0.85 -31.60 17.19
C ASP A 64 0.42 -31.82 16.36
N GLN A 65 0.26 -32.03 15.06
CA GLN A 65 1.40 -32.17 14.14
C GLN A 65 2.23 -30.88 14.09
N LEU A 66 1.58 -29.71 14.11
CA LEU A 66 2.28 -28.42 14.16
C LEU A 66 3.07 -28.27 15.46
N ARG A 67 2.45 -28.54 16.62
CA ARG A 67 3.12 -28.47 17.93
C ARG A 67 4.34 -29.38 18.01
N ALA A 68 4.21 -30.62 17.54
CA ALA A 68 5.32 -31.57 17.52
C ALA A 68 6.49 -31.07 16.65
N ARG A 69 6.21 -30.49 15.48
CA ARG A 69 7.24 -29.91 14.60
C ARG A 69 7.96 -28.72 15.23
N LEU A 70 7.23 -27.82 15.88
CA LEU A 70 7.81 -26.66 16.55
C LEU A 70 8.70 -27.08 17.73
N ALA A 71 8.27 -28.10 18.50
CA ALA A 71 9.07 -28.64 19.60
C ALA A 71 10.35 -29.37 19.13
N ALA A 72 10.33 -29.91 17.91
CA ALA A 72 11.47 -30.61 17.31
C ALA A 72 12.45 -29.68 16.57
N GLN A 73 12.14 -28.39 16.40
CA GLN A 73 13.09 -27.44 15.82
C GLN A 73 14.17 -27.09 16.86
N PRO A 74 15.46 -27.31 16.54
CA PRO A 74 16.53 -26.86 17.41
C PRO A 74 16.53 -25.33 17.49
N ARG A 75 16.90 -24.81 18.65
CA ARG A 75 16.98 -23.38 18.93
C ARG A 75 18.10 -22.69 18.16
#